data_AF-A0A2M8AUC6-F1
#
_entry.id   AF-A0A2M8AUC6-F1
#
_cell.length_a   1.000
_cell.length_b   1.000
_cell.length_c   1.000
_cell.angle_alpha   90.00
_cell.angle_beta   90.00
_cell.angle_gamma   90.00
#
_symmetry.space_group_name_H-M   'P 1'
#
loop_
_entity.id
_entity.type
_entity.pdbx_description
1 polymer ?
#
loop_
_entity_poly.entity_id
_entity_poly.type
_entity_poly.pdbx_seq_one_letter_code
_entity_poly.pdbx_strand_id
1 'polypeptide(L)'
;MNNRIKIALTVLGVIVIVFIMIFLETSHRARESYKEAETAYQQGDYDMAIVWYGTVIRFYTPGSKVVAKAKDKLFEIGEMLEKKGDYKKASEAYGEVVHGIYAVRSFYTPHEDWQDEAKKRVKVCKER
;
A
#
# COMPACT_ATOMS: atom_id res chain seq x y z
N MET A 1 -18.04 13.06 -40.58
CA MET A 1 -17.16 12.34 -39.64
C MET A 1 -17.07 10.88 -40.06
N ASN A 2 -15.88 10.41 -40.48
CA ASN A 2 -15.69 9.09 -41.10
C ASN A 2 -16.04 7.95 -40.14
N ASN A 3 -16.69 6.88 -40.61
CA ASN A 3 -17.09 5.74 -39.77
C ASN A 3 -15.93 5.12 -38.97
N ARG A 4 -14.71 5.13 -39.54
CA ARG A 4 -13.49 4.69 -38.84
C ARG A 4 -13.18 5.52 -37.59
N ILE A 5 -13.41 6.83 -37.64
CA ILE A 5 -13.20 7.76 -36.51
C ILE A 5 -14.24 7.48 -35.41
N LYS A 6 -15.50 7.25 -35.78
CA LYS A 6 -16.56 6.88 -34.82
C LYS A 6 -16.21 5.60 -34.06
N ILE A 7 -15.79 4.55 -34.77
CA ILE A 7 -15.39 3.27 -34.18
C ILE A 7 -14.20 3.47 -33.23
N ALA A 8 -13.17 4.21 -33.66
CA ALA A 8 -12.01 4.50 -32.81
C ALA A 8 -12.38 5.21 -31.51
N LEU A 9 -13.28 6.21 -31.58
CA LEU A 9 -13.77 6.92 -30.40
C LEU A 9 -14.59 6.01 -29.46
N THR A 10 -15.44 5.14 -30.01
CA THR A 10 -16.20 4.18 -29.20
C THR A 10 -15.27 3.20 -28.49
N VAL A 11 -14.28 2.63 -29.20
CA VAL A 11 -13.30 1.71 -28.60
C VAL A 11 -12.50 2.40 -27.51
N LEU A 12 -12.02 3.63 -27.76
CA LEU A 12 -11.31 4.42 -26.77
C LEU A 12 -12.18 4.68 -25.53
N GLY A 13 -13.46 5.00 -25.72
CA GLY A 13 -14.41 5.19 -24.63
C GLY A 13 -14.57 3.95 -23.76
N VAL A 14 -14.71 2.76 -24.37
CA VAL A 14 -14.80 1.48 -23.64
C VAL A 14 -13.52 1.22 -22.84
N ILE A 15 -12.34 1.45 -23.42
CA ILE A 15 -11.06 1.28 -22.74
C ILE A 15 -10.98 2.19 -21.50
N VAL A 16 -11.34 3.47 -21.64
CA VAL A 16 -11.35 4.42 -20.53
C VAL A 16 -12.32 3.98 -19.42
N ILE A 17 -13.52 3.50 -19.78
CA ILE A 17 -14.49 2.99 -18.80
C ILE A 17 -13.93 1.79 -18.02
N VAL A 18 -13.27 0.84 -18.71
CA VAL A 18 -12.64 -0.30 -18.04
C VAL A 18 -11.55 0.14 -17.07
N PHE A 19 -10.69 1.10 -17.45
CA PHE A 19 -9.69 1.64 -16.54
C PHE A 19 -10.32 2.33 -15.32
N ILE A 20 -11.40 3.08 -15.50
CA ILE A 20 -12.14 3.72 -14.40
C ILE A 20 -12.72 2.66 -13.46
N MET A 21 -13.34 1.60 -14.00
CA MET A 21 -13.90 0.52 -13.19
C MET A 21 -12.84 -0.17 -12.33
N ILE A 22 -11.69 -0.52 -12.92
CA ILE A 22 -10.56 -1.13 -12.20
C ILE A 22 -10.05 -0.18 -11.10
N PHE A 23 -9.91 1.11 -11.42
CA PHE A 23 -9.45 2.11 -10.46
C PHE A 23 -10.40 2.25 -9.26
N LEU A 24 -11.71 2.25 -9.51
CA LEU A 24 -12.74 2.32 -8.48
C LEU A 24 -12.74 1.08 -7.59
N GLU A 25 -12.70 -0.11 -8.19
CA GLU A 25 -12.67 -1.38 -7.45
C GLU A 25 -11.41 -1.47 -6.56
N THR A 26 -10.24 -1.17 -7.12
CA THR A 26 -8.97 -1.18 -6.39
C THR A 26 -9.00 -0.22 -5.20
N SER A 27 -9.52 1.00 -5.43
CA SER A 27 -9.67 2.00 -4.38
C SER A 27 -10.68 1.60 -3.30
N HIS A 28 -11.71 0.84 -3.66
CA HIS A 28 -12.67 0.29 -2.71
C HIS A 28 -12.02 -0.77 -1.82
N ARG A 29 -11.34 -1.75 -2.42
CA ARG A 29 -10.63 -2.83 -1.70
C ARG A 29 -9.56 -2.28 -0.76
N ALA A 30 -8.83 -1.26 -1.18
CA ALA A 30 -7.85 -0.55 -0.33
C ALA A 30 -8.51 0.01 0.94
N ARG A 31 -9.72 0.59 0.83
CA ARG A 31 -10.45 1.15 1.98
C ARG A 31 -11.00 0.07 2.91
N GLU A 32 -11.49 -1.04 2.36
CA GLU A 32 -11.94 -2.18 3.16
C GLU A 32 -10.79 -2.79 3.95
N SER A 33 -9.67 -3.07 3.27
CA SER A 33 -8.45 -3.58 3.93
C SER A 33 -7.94 -2.61 5.00
N TYR A 34 -8.06 -1.30 4.78
CA TYR A 34 -7.69 -0.30 5.78
C TYR A 34 -8.60 -0.35 7.01
N LYS A 35 -9.91 -0.59 6.84
CA LYS A 35 -10.82 -0.76 7.97
C LYS A 35 -10.47 -1.99 8.80
N GLU A 36 -10.22 -3.13 8.14
CA GLU A 36 -9.78 -4.35 8.82
C GLU A 36 -8.46 -4.13 9.59
N ALA A 37 -7.52 -3.39 9.00
CA ALA A 37 -6.27 -3.01 9.65
C ALA A 37 -6.50 -2.15 10.91
N GLU A 38 -7.36 -1.13 10.84
CA GLU A 38 -7.69 -0.28 11.99
C GLU A 38 -8.43 -1.07 13.08
N THR A 39 -9.33 -1.98 12.71
CA THR A 39 -10.01 -2.85 13.67
C THR A 39 -9.02 -3.74 14.41
N ALA A 40 -8.11 -4.41 13.69
CA ALA A 40 -7.05 -5.21 14.29
C ALA A 40 -6.12 -4.36 15.19
N TYR A 41 -5.73 -3.17 14.73
CA TYR A 41 -4.91 -2.23 15.48
C TYR A 41 -5.57 -1.82 16.81
N GLN A 42 -6.86 -1.49 16.78
CA GLN A 42 -7.64 -1.11 17.97
C GLN A 42 -7.82 -2.27 18.95
N GLN A 43 -7.84 -3.51 18.46
CA GLN A 43 -7.88 -4.72 19.29
C GLN A 43 -6.50 -5.09 19.88
N GLY A 44 -5.43 -4.40 19.46
CA GLY A 44 -4.06 -4.73 19.85
C GLY A 44 -3.46 -5.93 19.11
N ASP A 45 -4.16 -6.45 18.09
CA ASP A 45 -3.65 -7.49 17.20
C ASP A 45 -2.75 -6.86 16.14
N TYR A 46 -1.52 -6.52 16.56
CA TYR A 46 -0.55 -5.88 15.68
C TYR A 46 -0.10 -6.78 14.53
N ASP A 47 -0.12 -8.11 14.71
CA ASP A 47 0.27 -9.05 13.66
C ASP A 47 -0.72 -8.95 12.49
N MET A 48 -2.02 -8.99 12.80
CA MET A 48 -3.07 -8.85 11.79
C MET A 48 -3.13 -7.41 11.22
N ALA A 49 -2.91 -6.39 12.05
CA ALA A 49 -2.87 -5.00 11.60
C ALA A 49 -1.75 -4.78 10.55
N ILE A 50 -0.55 -5.32 10.79
CA ILE A 50 0.59 -5.23 9.87
C ILE A 50 0.22 -5.86 8.52
N VAL A 51 -0.36 -7.06 8.51
CA VAL A 51 -0.77 -7.76 7.29
C VAL A 51 -1.78 -6.94 6.48
N TRP A 52 -2.81 -6.40 7.13
CA TRP A 52 -3.84 -5.62 6.44
C TRP A 52 -3.34 -4.28 5.95
N TYR A 53 -2.55 -3.53 6.73
CA TYR A 53 -1.94 -2.29 6.23
C TYR A 53 -0.98 -2.54 5.06
N GLY A 54 -0.18 -3.61 5.10
CA GLY A 54 0.64 -4.02 3.95
C GLY A 54 -0.21 -4.32 2.70
N THR A 55 -1.38 -4.92 2.90
CA THR A 55 -2.35 -5.20 1.83
C THR A 55 -2.91 -3.91 1.23
N VAL A 56 -3.17 -2.88 2.04
CA VAL A 56 -3.56 -1.56 1.54
C VAL A 56 -2.49 -0.99 0.59
N ILE A 57 -1.20 -1.10 0.93
CA ILE A 57 -0.11 -0.61 0.08
C ILE A 57 -0.09 -1.31 -1.28
N ARG A 58 -0.39 -2.61 -1.31
CA ARG A 58 -0.48 -3.40 -2.55
C ARG A 58 -1.63 -2.99 -3.47
N PHE A 59 -2.70 -2.39 -2.93
CA PHE A 59 -3.76 -1.75 -3.72
C PHE A 59 -3.40 -0.30 -4.10
N TYR A 60 -2.14 -0.06 -4.45
CA TYR A 60 -1.67 1.26 -4.85
C TYR A 60 -2.50 1.81 -6.02
N THR A 61 -3.00 3.03 -5.82
CA THR A 61 -3.53 3.87 -6.88
C THR A 61 -2.85 5.23 -6.81
N PRO A 62 -2.48 5.86 -7.96
CA PRO A 62 -1.84 7.15 -7.96
C PRO A 62 -2.63 8.19 -7.15
N GLY A 63 -1.95 8.86 -6.19
CA GLY A 63 -2.56 9.86 -5.32
C GLY A 63 -3.42 9.32 -4.18
N SER A 64 -3.37 8.01 -3.89
CA SER A 64 -4.17 7.40 -2.82
C SER A 64 -3.72 7.86 -1.43
N LYS A 65 -4.57 8.65 -0.77
CA LYS A 65 -4.36 9.04 0.64
C LYS A 65 -4.44 7.85 1.60
N VAL A 66 -5.20 6.81 1.27
CA VAL A 66 -5.39 5.64 2.13
C VAL A 66 -4.11 4.81 2.19
N VAL A 67 -3.41 4.68 1.06
CA VAL A 67 -2.10 4.02 0.98
C VAL A 67 -1.05 4.77 1.80
N ALA A 68 -1.01 6.10 1.72
CA ALA A 68 -0.13 6.92 2.54
C ALA A 68 -0.38 6.71 4.04
N LYS A 69 -1.65 6.73 4.47
CA LYS A 69 -2.03 6.47 5.86
C LYS A 69 -1.63 5.07 6.35
N ALA A 70 -1.80 4.04 5.52
CA ALA A 70 -1.39 2.68 5.87
C ALA A 70 0.12 2.58 6.09
N LYS A 71 0.92 3.24 5.24
CA LYS A 71 2.37 3.38 5.44
C LYS A 71 2.69 4.12 6.74
N ASP A 72 1.97 5.21 7.07
CA ASP A 72 2.16 5.91 8.35
C ASP A 72 1.90 4.99 9.54
N LYS A 73 0.82 4.20 9.47
CA LYS A 73 0.46 3.23 10.51
C LYS A 73 1.48 2.11 10.69
N LEU A 74 2.02 1.57 9.60
CA LEU A 74 3.11 0.59 9.68
C LEU A 74 4.37 1.17 10.35
N PHE A 75 4.70 2.43 10.07
CA PHE A 75 5.79 3.12 10.74
C PHE A 75 5.51 3.35 12.23
N GLU A 76 4.30 3.78 12.57
CA GLU A 76 3.85 3.97 13.96
C GLU A 76 3.96 2.65 14.76
N ILE A 77 3.49 1.54 14.18
CA ILE A 77 3.59 0.20 14.77
C ILE A 77 5.06 -0.19 14.94
N GLY A 78 5.88 -0.03 13.90
CA GLY A 78 7.31 -0.35 13.95
C GLY A 78 8.04 0.42 15.05
N GLU A 79 7.83 1.73 15.15
CA GLU A 79 8.47 2.58 16.16
C GLU A 79 8.02 2.24 17.58
N MET A 80 6.74 1.89 17.73
CA MET A 80 6.19 1.45 19.01
C MET A 80 6.81 0.12 19.45
N LEU A 81 6.99 -0.84 18.54
CA LEU A 81 7.61 -2.13 18.81
C LEU A 81 9.12 -2.02 19.09
N GLU A 82 9.83 -1.15 18.36
CA GLU A 82 11.23 -0.81 18.67
C GLU A 82 11.37 -0.31 20.12
N LYS A 83 10.50 0.61 20.55
CA LYS A 83 10.50 1.14 21.94
C LYS A 83 10.22 0.07 22.99
N LYS A 84 9.49 -0.99 22.63
CA LYS A 84 9.22 -2.16 23.49
C LYS A 84 10.33 -3.20 23.44
N GLY A 85 11.33 -3.04 22.57
CA GLY A 85 12.42 -3.98 22.35
C GLY A 85 12.06 -5.16 21.45
N ASP A 86 10.88 -5.17 20.82
CA ASP A 86 10.47 -6.21 19.86
C ASP A 86 10.95 -5.83 18.45
N TYR A 87 12.26 -5.86 18.26
CA TYR A 87 12.90 -5.50 16.98
C TYR A 87 12.52 -6.45 15.84
N LYS A 88 12.19 -7.71 16.16
CA LYS A 88 11.75 -8.67 15.15
C LYS A 88 10.43 -8.24 14.53
N LYS A 89 9.40 -7.99 15.34
CA LYS A 89 8.10 -7.52 14.80
C LYS A 89 8.18 -6.12 14.23
N ALA A 90 9.02 -5.24 14.79
CA ALA A 90 9.26 -3.93 14.18
C ALA A 90 9.81 -4.06 12.75
N SER A 91 10.78 -4.97 12.54
CA SER A 91 11.31 -5.27 11.20
C SER A 91 10.24 -5.83 10.26
N GLU A 92 9.26 -6.59 10.76
CA GLU A 92 8.15 -7.10 9.95
C GLU A 92 7.23 -5.95 9.50
N ALA A 93 6.88 -5.02 10.40
CA ALA A 93 6.07 -3.84 10.07
C ALA A 93 6.73 -2.95 8.99
N TYR A 94 8.02 -2.62 9.14
CA TYR A 94 8.75 -1.88 8.11
C TYR A 94 8.92 -2.71 6.82
N GLY A 95 9.11 -4.02 6.96
CA GLY A 95 9.22 -4.96 5.85
C GLY A 95 8.00 -4.94 4.93
N GLU A 96 6.78 -4.84 5.49
CA GLU A 96 5.56 -4.73 4.67
C GLU A 96 5.55 -3.47 3.79
N VAL A 97 6.14 -2.35 4.23
CA VAL A 97 6.31 -1.17 3.36
C VAL A 97 7.28 -1.48 2.22
N VAL A 98 8.41 -2.13 2.52
CA VAL A 98 9.40 -2.49 1.50
C VAL A 98 8.81 -3.41 0.44
N HIS A 99 8.19 -4.50 0.88
CA HIS A 99 7.58 -5.51 0.01
C HIS A 99 6.36 -4.96 -0.73
N GLY A 100 5.53 -4.16 -0.06
CA GLY A 100 4.37 -3.51 -0.67
C GLY A 100 4.76 -2.61 -1.83
N ILE A 101 5.73 -1.71 -1.63
CA ILE A 101 6.24 -0.84 -2.71
C ILE A 101 6.93 -1.65 -3.82
N TYR A 102 7.68 -2.69 -3.46
CA TYR A 102 8.30 -3.57 -4.44
C TYR A 102 7.25 -4.28 -5.33
N ALA A 103 6.15 -4.75 -4.73
CA ALA A 103 5.09 -5.49 -5.42
C ALA A 103 4.31 -4.62 -6.42
N VAL A 104 4.19 -3.31 -6.17
CA VAL A 104 3.43 -2.39 -7.04
C VAL A 104 4.32 -1.62 -8.02
N ARG A 105 5.62 -1.89 -8.03
CA ARG A 105 6.56 -1.32 -9.00
C ARG A 105 6.23 -1.80 -10.41
N SER A 106 6.26 -0.89 -11.36
CA SER A 106 6.13 -1.18 -12.79
C SER A 106 7.23 -0.45 -13.56
N PHE A 107 6.87 0.43 -14.51
CA PHE A 107 7.82 1.28 -15.23
C PHE A 107 8.54 2.30 -14.35
N TYR A 108 7.97 2.63 -13.19
CA TYR A 108 8.58 3.44 -12.14
C TYR A 108 8.32 2.82 -10.77
N THR A 109 9.09 3.23 -9.77
CA THR A 109 8.86 2.88 -8.37
C THR A 109 8.04 3.99 -7.71
N PRO A 110 6.77 3.75 -7.32
CA PRO A 110 6.04 4.73 -6.55
C PRO A 110 6.67 4.85 -5.16
N HIS A 111 6.82 6.08 -4.66
CA HIS A 111 7.26 6.34 -3.28
C HIS A 111 8.57 5.63 -2.88
N GLU A 112 9.59 5.73 -3.73
CA GLU A 112 10.91 5.15 -3.47
C GLU A 112 11.53 5.63 -2.14
N ASP A 113 11.26 6.87 -1.76
CA ASP A 113 11.64 7.47 -0.48
C ASP A 113 11.09 6.69 0.72
N TRP A 114 9.84 6.23 0.66
CA TRP A 114 9.24 5.41 1.73
C TRP A 114 9.92 4.06 1.85
N GLN A 115 10.22 3.45 0.69
CA GLN A 115 10.87 2.15 0.63
C GLN A 115 12.29 2.23 1.19
N ASP A 116 13.04 3.27 0.84
CA ASP A 116 14.43 3.42 1.31
C ASP A 116 14.50 3.70 2.80
N GLU A 117 13.59 4.51 3.33
CA GLU A 117 13.50 4.71 4.77
C GLU A 117 13.12 3.43 5.51
N ALA A 118 12.13 2.68 4.99
CA ALA A 118 11.76 1.39 5.57
C ALA A 118 12.92 0.38 5.53
N LYS A 119 13.70 0.32 4.44
CA LYS A 119 14.91 -0.53 4.35
C LYS A 119 15.94 -0.18 5.44
N LYS A 120 16.17 1.11 5.70
CA LYS A 120 17.08 1.55 6.78
C LYS A 120 16.58 1.08 8.13
N ARG A 121 15.29 1.26 8.42
CA ARG A 121 14.67 0.82 9.68
C ARG A 121 14.75 -0.70 9.87
N VAL A 122 14.45 -1.48 8.82
CA VAL A 122 14.63 -2.95 8.81
C VAL A 122 16.07 -3.33 9.15
N LYS A 123 17.06 -2.67 8.54
CA LYS A 123 18.48 -2.94 8.81
C LYS A 123 18.82 -2.66 10.28
N VAL A 124 18.42 -1.51 10.82
CA VAL A 124 18.63 -1.15 12.23
C VAL A 124 18.01 -2.19 13.17
N CYS A 125 16.79 -2.64 12.89
CA CYS A 125 16.12 -3.66 13.70
C CYS A 125 16.85 -5.02 13.68
N LYS A 126 17.47 -5.40 12.55
CA LYS A 126 18.20 -6.67 12.42
C LYS A 126 19.58 -6.67 13.10
N GLU A 127 20.13 -5.49 13.38
CA GLU A 127 21.43 -5.31 14.03
C GLU A 127 21.32 -5.21 15.57
N ARG A 128 20.09 -5.20 16.10
CA ARG A 128 19.78 -5.14 17.54
C ARG A 128 19.40 -6.51 18.09
#